data_AF-A0A1V8UKX5-F1
#
_entry.id   AF-A0A1V8UKX5-F1
#
_cell.length_a   1.000
_cell.length_b   1.000
_cell.length_c   1.000
_cell.angle_alpha   90.00
_cell.angle_beta   90.00
_cell.angle_gamma   90.00
#
_symmetry.space_group_name_H-M   'P 1'
#
loop_
_entity.id
_entity.type
_entity.pdbx_description
1 polymer ?
#
loop_
_entity_poly.entity_id
_entity_poly.type
_entity_poly.pdbx_seq_one_letter_code
_entity_poly.pdbx_strand_id
1 'polypeptide(L)'
;MDLAAVKLLAPQIPSLANTAVWHTFGMTPNGDKWDLRTTLTVQVLRSFMSGGGKNPSSIGKVQAATLKDPGVKGKTWVARATIPAPKESEEGLREAVFGAVDAMAEGEVQYTKPGLVDTEVEWTGYRSEAGANEVMPDISEQERYAKLMAEPTRTSDTTVLYFHGGAYYLCDPASHRAVTSRLAKECNGRVCSVRYRLAPQAAFPAQLLDALMVYLSLIHPPPGSLHTAIPASQIVFGGDSAGGNLVFALLQLLLQLHRSSAKPQVLFHGRKVDVPLPAGASANSGWFDIARAMPSIATNTKYDYLPPVNQDDTLSRFPADNVWPTSPPRGDLFCDLSLLDHPLVSPLLAADWSGSPPLWFVTGEECLTDEDTVVAARAAKQGVQVWWEQYEAMPHCFGMLIPMLANSGRCMRSWGEFCRKAVEAPREVQTKGVWVSAKGGVEKEVKVQDVATVEDEEVRRLVKDAKERRLRGWEKEGKGMPKPAL
;
A
#
# COMPACT_ATOMS: atom_id res chain seq x y z
N MET A 1 -3.74 3.64 -31.34
CA MET A 1 -4.42 4.02 -30.08
C MET A 1 -5.80 3.38 -30.14
N ASP A 2 -6.18 2.58 -29.14
CA ASP A 2 -7.51 1.96 -29.08
C ASP A 2 -8.60 3.04 -28.98
N LEU A 3 -9.77 2.82 -29.59
CA LEU A 3 -10.93 3.72 -29.58
C LEU A 3 -11.36 4.09 -28.14
N ALA A 4 -11.17 3.17 -27.19
CA ALA A 4 -11.39 3.42 -25.77
C ALA A 4 -10.41 4.47 -25.20
N ALA A 5 -9.12 4.40 -25.54
CA ALA A 5 -8.11 5.36 -25.11
C ALA A 5 -8.34 6.74 -25.74
N VAL A 6 -8.78 6.78 -27.01
CA VAL A 6 -9.15 8.03 -27.69
C VAL A 6 -10.36 8.70 -27.02
N LYS A 7 -11.42 7.93 -26.70
CA LYS A 7 -12.59 8.46 -25.96
C LYS A 7 -12.24 8.95 -24.56
N LEU A 8 -11.31 8.28 -23.88
CA LEU A 8 -10.87 8.64 -22.54
C LEU A 8 -10.05 9.94 -22.51
N LEU A 9 -9.19 10.14 -23.51
CA LEU A 9 -8.30 11.30 -23.59
C LEU A 9 -8.89 12.49 -24.35
N ALA A 10 -9.90 12.27 -25.22
CA ALA A 10 -10.51 13.32 -26.04
C ALA A 10 -10.93 14.59 -25.26
N PRO A 11 -11.56 14.49 -24.07
CA PRO A 11 -11.90 15.68 -23.28
C PRO A 11 -10.69 16.46 -22.75
N GLN A 12 -9.54 15.79 -22.61
CA GLN A 12 -8.31 16.38 -22.07
C GLN A 12 -7.42 16.99 -23.15
N ILE A 13 -7.64 16.69 -24.44
CA ILE A 13 -6.79 17.12 -25.56
C ILE A 13 -6.49 18.64 -25.53
N PRO A 14 -7.47 19.55 -25.35
CA PRO A 14 -7.18 20.99 -25.32
C PRO A 14 -6.26 21.39 -24.15
N SER A 15 -6.47 20.78 -22.98
CA SER A 15 -5.68 21.04 -21.76
C SER A 15 -4.25 20.52 -21.89
N LEU A 16 -4.09 19.33 -22.48
CA LEU A 16 -2.79 18.70 -22.76
C LEU A 16 -2.02 19.49 -23.83
N ALA A 17 -2.69 19.93 -24.91
CA ALA A 17 -2.08 20.76 -25.94
C ALA A 17 -1.59 22.10 -25.38
N ASN A 18 -2.43 22.77 -24.58
CA ASN A 18 -2.07 24.01 -23.91
C ASN A 18 -0.85 23.80 -22.99
N THR A 19 -0.82 22.71 -22.23
CA THR A 19 0.30 22.40 -21.32
C THR A 19 1.59 22.11 -22.08
N ALA A 20 1.51 21.43 -23.21
CA ALA A 20 2.68 21.22 -24.07
C ALA A 20 3.25 22.53 -24.62
N VAL A 21 2.39 23.48 -25.00
CA VAL A 21 2.81 24.82 -25.43
C VAL A 21 3.50 25.57 -24.29
N TRP A 22 2.90 25.64 -23.10
CA TRP A 22 3.50 26.32 -21.95
C TRP A 22 4.80 25.67 -21.48
N HIS A 23 4.89 24.34 -21.51
CA HIS A 23 6.11 23.62 -21.14
C HIS A 23 7.26 23.95 -22.10
N THR A 24 6.96 24.03 -23.40
CA THR A 24 7.93 24.44 -24.44
C THR A 24 8.50 25.84 -24.17
N PHE A 25 7.68 26.74 -23.62
CA PHE A 25 8.12 28.08 -23.21
C PHE A 25 8.73 28.14 -21.79
N GLY A 26 8.88 27.01 -21.10
CA GLY A 26 9.39 26.96 -19.72
C GLY A 26 8.44 27.56 -18.68
N MET A 27 7.15 27.71 -18.99
CA MET A 27 6.17 28.42 -18.17
C MET A 27 5.27 27.48 -17.34
N THR A 28 5.52 26.16 -17.37
CA THR A 28 4.84 25.23 -16.48
C THR A 28 5.45 25.25 -15.07
N PRO A 29 4.65 25.18 -13.99
CA PRO A 29 5.11 25.32 -12.60
C PRO A 29 6.29 24.43 -12.15
N ASN A 30 6.55 23.32 -12.86
CA ASN A 30 7.64 22.37 -12.56
C ASN A 30 8.54 22.08 -13.78
N GLY A 31 8.56 22.96 -14.80
CA GLY A 31 9.30 22.70 -16.06
C GLY A 31 10.83 22.65 -15.89
N ASP A 32 11.33 23.17 -14.78
CA ASP A 32 12.72 23.08 -14.36
C ASP A 32 13.08 21.70 -13.76
N LYS A 33 12.09 20.89 -13.37
CA LYS A 33 12.26 19.54 -12.82
C LYS A 33 11.74 18.44 -13.75
N TRP A 34 10.60 18.67 -14.39
CA TRP A 34 9.91 17.68 -15.21
C TRP A 34 10.15 17.89 -16.69
N ASP A 35 10.38 16.79 -17.40
CA ASP A 35 10.24 16.79 -18.84
C ASP A 35 8.76 16.93 -19.26
N LEU A 36 8.53 17.17 -20.54
CA LEU A 36 7.20 17.34 -21.09
C LEU A 36 6.32 16.09 -20.83
N ARG A 37 6.92 14.90 -20.96
CA ARG A 37 6.21 13.63 -20.83
C ARG A 37 5.70 13.42 -19.40
N THR A 38 6.52 13.70 -18.40
CA THR A 38 6.17 13.64 -16.98
C THR A 38 5.06 14.63 -16.67
N THR A 39 5.22 15.88 -17.14
CA THR A 39 4.22 16.93 -16.97
C THR A 39 2.85 16.52 -17.50
N LEU A 40 2.79 16.02 -18.74
CA LEU A 40 1.55 15.54 -19.36
C LEU A 40 0.98 14.32 -18.62
N THR A 41 1.83 13.38 -18.20
CA THR A 41 1.39 12.19 -17.47
C THR A 41 0.74 12.56 -16.13
N VAL A 42 1.38 13.43 -15.34
CA VAL A 42 0.84 13.91 -14.06
C VAL A 42 -0.47 14.67 -14.28
N GLN A 43 -0.59 15.47 -15.35
CA GLN A 43 -1.83 16.17 -15.68
C GLN A 43 -2.97 15.22 -16.03
N VAL A 44 -2.69 14.16 -16.80
CA VAL A 44 -3.67 13.09 -17.09
C VAL A 44 -4.12 12.44 -15.78
N LEU A 45 -3.19 12.09 -14.89
CA LEU A 45 -3.49 11.50 -13.58
C LEU A 45 -4.35 12.43 -12.71
N ARG A 46 -4.02 13.73 -12.63
CA ARG A 46 -4.81 14.75 -11.92
C ARG A 46 -6.26 14.77 -12.42
N SER A 47 -6.45 14.75 -13.74
CA SER A 47 -7.79 14.77 -14.32
C SER A 47 -8.60 13.50 -14.02
N PHE A 48 -7.94 12.34 -13.87
CA PHE A 48 -8.61 11.11 -13.42
C PHE A 48 -9.03 11.21 -11.95
N MET A 49 -8.14 11.72 -11.07
CA MET A 49 -8.45 11.87 -9.65
C MET A 49 -9.54 12.90 -9.37
N SER A 50 -9.65 13.95 -10.19
CA SER A 50 -10.71 14.96 -10.08
C SER A 50 -12.04 14.53 -10.73
N GLY A 51 -12.17 13.29 -11.22
CA GLY A 51 -13.44 12.71 -11.67
C GLY A 51 -13.99 13.25 -13.01
N GLY A 52 -13.19 13.92 -13.83
CA GLY A 52 -13.61 14.41 -15.15
C GLY A 52 -14.82 15.36 -15.18
N GLY A 53 -15.26 15.89 -14.03
CA GLY A 53 -16.47 16.73 -13.90
C GLY A 53 -16.65 17.33 -12.51
N LYS A 54 -17.68 18.18 -12.33
CA LYS A 54 -17.93 18.92 -11.07
C LYS A 54 -18.44 18.06 -9.89
N ASN A 55 -18.92 16.83 -10.15
CA ASN A 55 -19.53 15.97 -9.14
C ASN A 55 -18.78 14.63 -9.00
N PRO A 56 -18.43 14.19 -7.78
CA PRO A 56 -17.78 12.90 -7.54
C PRO A 56 -18.71 11.72 -7.90
N SER A 57 -18.11 10.61 -8.35
CA SER A 57 -18.84 9.35 -8.59
C SER A 57 -19.10 8.61 -7.27
N SER A 58 -20.17 7.80 -7.21
CA SER A 58 -20.43 6.96 -6.03
C SER A 58 -19.34 5.89 -5.84
N ILE A 59 -19.13 5.41 -4.61
CA ILE A 59 -18.05 4.46 -4.28
C ILE A 59 -18.18 3.17 -5.08
N GLY A 60 -19.38 2.59 -5.16
CA GLY A 60 -19.62 1.35 -5.90
C GLY A 60 -19.32 1.49 -7.39
N LYS A 61 -19.55 2.66 -7.99
CA LYS A 61 -19.19 2.94 -9.38
C LYS A 61 -17.66 3.00 -9.57
N VAL A 62 -16.94 3.64 -8.65
CA VAL A 62 -15.47 3.74 -8.73
C VAL A 62 -14.83 2.37 -8.45
N GLN A 63 -15.35 1.60 -7.50
CA GLN A 63 -14.95 0.20 -7.27
C GLN A 63 -15.16 -0.65 -8.52
N ALA A 64 -16.36 -0.65 -9.11
CA ALA A 64 -16.64 -1.42 -10.32
C ALA A 64 -15.69 -1.08 -11.49
N ALA A 65 -15.23 0.18 -11.59
CA ALA A 65 -14.27 0.59 -12.61
C ALA A 65 -12.83 0.12 -12.30
N THR A 66 -12.41 0.18 -11.03
CA THR A 66 -11.03 -0.13 -10.62
C THR A 66 -10.78 -1.62 -10.37
N LEU A 67 -11.83 -2.40 -10.11
CA LEU A 67 -11.80 -3.85 -9.91
C LEU A 67 -11.88 -4.66 -11.21
N LYS A 68 -11.96 -3.99 -12.36
CA LYS A 68 -12.06 -4.67 -13.65
C LYS A 68 -10.72 -5.33 -14.00
N ASP A 69 -10.72 -6.66 -14.09
CA ASP A 69 -9.54 -7.42 -14.53
C ASP A 69 -9.21 -7.09 -16.01
N PRO A 70 -8.02 -6.50 -16.30
CA PRO A 70 -7.61 -6.15 -17.66
C PRO A 70 -7.13 -7.37 -18.47
N GLY A 71 -7.12 -8.56 -17.88
CA GLY A 71 -6.50 -9.77 -18.39
C GLY A 71 -5.00 -9.86 -18.08
N VAL A 72 -4.40 -11.01 -18.37
CA VAL A 72 -2.96 -11.24 -18.21
C VAL A 72 -2.32 -11.27 -19.60
N LYS A 73 -1.36 -10.38 -19.82
CA LYS A 73 -0.60 -10.31 -21.08
C LYS A 73 0.88 -10.07 -20.79
N GLY A 74 1.70 -10.51 -21.73
CA GLY A 74 3.11 -10.17 -21.74
C GLY A 74 3.94 -11.02 -20.79
N LYS A 75 4.93 -10.38 -20.17
CA LYS A 75 5.97 -11.01 -19.37
C LYS A 75 5.55 -11.34 -17.95
N THR A 76 4.34 -11.85 -17.77
CA THR A 76 3.76 -12.11 -16.45
C THR A 76 3.12 -13.48 -16.41
N TRP A 77 3.53 -14.28 -15.43
CA TRP A 77 2.75 -15.42 -14.95
C TRP A 77 1.81 -14.96 -13.84
N VAL A 78 0.59 -15.50 -13.84
CA VAL A 78 -0.36 -15.36 -12.74
C VAL A 78 -0.91 -16.74 -12.43
N ALA A 79 -0.85 -17.15 -11.16
CA ALA A 79 -1.57 -18.31 -10.65
C ALA A 79 -2.47 -17.87 -9.48
N ARG A 80 -3.77 -18.12 -9.59
CA ARG A 80 -4.76 -17.73 -8.58
C ARG A 80 -5.02 -18.87 -7.60
N ALA A 81 -5.17 -18.53 -6.33
CA ALA A 81 -5.58 -19.46 -5.28
C ALA A 81 -6.57 -18.80 -4.33
N THR A 82 -7.37 -19.62 -3.66
CA THR A 82 -8.20 -19.20 -2.54
C THR A 82 -7.59 -19.74 -1.26
N ILE A 83 -7.31 -18.86 -0.32
CA ILE A 83 -6.88 -19.21 1.03
C ILE A 83 -8.14 -19.41 1.89
N PRO A 84 -8.41 -20.63 2.37
CA PRO A 84 -9.61 -20.89 3.15
C PRO A 84 -9.50 -20.23 4.52
N ALA A 85 -10.57 -19.60 4.99
CA ALA A 85 -10.64 -19.13 6.36
C ALA A 85 -10.67 -20.32 7.36
N PRO A 86 -10.07 -20.17 8.55
CA PRO A 86 -10.39 -21.01 9.69
C PRO A 86 -11.90 -21.05 9.94
N LYS A 87 -12.37 -22.09 10.63
CA LYS A 87 -13.79 -22.23 10.97
C LYS A 87 -14.24 -21.02 11.80
N GLU A 88 -15.49 -20.60 11.64
CA GLU A 88 -16.04 -19.45 12.38
C GLU A 88 -15.94 -19.59 13.90
N SER A 89 -15.97 -20.81 14.43
CA SER A 89 -15.78 -21.08 15.86
C SER A 89 -14.34 -20.87 16.35
N GLU A 90 -13.38 -20.67 15.44
CA GLU A 90 -11.96 -20.53 15.73
C GLU A 90 -11.57 -19.04 15.79
N GLU A 91 -11.49 -18.51 17.01
CA GLU A 91 -11.30 -17.08 17.24
C GLU A 91 -9.83 -16.66 17.35
N GLY A 92 -8.85 -17.57 17.27
CA GLY A 92 -7.44 -17.25 17.60
C GLY A 92 -6.82 -16.09 16.80
N LEU A 93 -7.09 -16.01 15.49
CA LEU A 93 -6.67 -14.87 14.66
C LEU A 93 -7.38 -13.57 15.05
N ARG A 94 -8.68 -13.66 15.32
CA ARG A 94 -9.52 -12.53 15.72
C ARG A 94 -9.11 -11.98 17.09
N GLU A 95 -8.88 -12.85 18.05
CA GLU A 95 -8.36 -12.52 19.39
C GLU A 95 -6.99 -11.82 19.30
N ALA A 96 -6.09 -12.31 18.43
CA ALA A 96 -4.78 -11.68 18.23
C ALA A 96 -4.91 -10.25 17.67
N VAL A 97 -5.74 -10.05 16.64
CA VAL A 97 -5.93 -8.73 16.02
C VAL A 97 -6.67 -7.78 16.95
N PHE A 98 -7.85 -8.17 17.46
CA PHE A 98 -8.67 -7.31 18.30
C PHE A 98 -8.01 -7.02 19.64
N GLY A 99 -7.33 -8.01 20.24
CA GLY A 99 -6.55 -7.81 21.44
C GLY A 99 -5.42 -6.80 21.25
N ALA A 100 -4.74 -6.82 20.10
CA ALA A 100 -3.72 -5.82 19.78
C ALA A 100 -4.31 -4.43 19.53
N VAL A 101 -5.47 -4.33 18.85
CA VAL A 101 -6.19 -3.05 18.69
C VAL A 101 -6.56 -2.48 20.06
N ASP A 102 -7.17 -3.28 20.92
CA ASP A 102 -7.59 -2.82 22.26
C ASP A 102 -6.38 -2.45 23.14
N ALA A 103 -5.28 -3.21 23.05
CA ALA A 103 -4.07 -2.96 23.85
C ALA A 103 -3.22 -1.76 23.38
N MET A 104 -3.31 -1.39 22.10
CA MET A 104 -2.53 -0.29 21.52
C MET A 104 -3.30 1.04 21.44
N ALA A 105 -4.56 1.06 21.87
CA ALA A 105 -5.40 2.25 21.86
C ALA A 105 -5.01 3.26 22.94
N GLU A 106 -4.92 4.53 22.57
CA GLU A 106 -4.83 5.67 23.50
C GLU A 106 -6.26 6.16 23.83
N GLY A 107 -6.95 5.44 24.71
CA GLY A 107 -8.33 5.75 25.15
C GLY A 107 -9.39 4.80 24.57
N GLU A 108 -10.65 5.21 24.66
CA GLU A 108 -11.77 4.40 24.17
C GLU A 108 -11.84 4.46 22.64
N VAL A 109 -11.88 3.29 22.00
CA VAL A 109 -12.00 3.12 20.55
C VAL A 109 -13.23 2.30 20.20
N GLN A 110 -13.85 2.62 19.07
CA GLN A 110 -15.01 1.92 18.54
C GLN A 110 -14.66 1.32 17.19
N TYR A 111 -14.94 0.03 17.00
CA TYR A 111 -14.71 -0.63 15.73
C TYR A 111 -15.54 -1.91 15.60
N THR A 112 -15.68 -2.38 14.37
CA THR A 112 -16.39 -3.63 14.07
C THR A 112 -15.46 -4.81 14.33
N LYS A 113 -16.01 -5.95 14.77
CA LYS A 113 -15.24 -7.20 14.95
C LYS A 113 -15.62 -8.18 13.83
N PRO A 114 -15.13 -7.99 12.59
CA PRO A 114 -15.54 -8.80 11.46
C PRO A 114 -15.06 -10.25 11.57
N GLY A 115 -15.79 -11.17 10.94
CA GLY A 115 -15.37 -12.56 10.78
C GLY A 115 -14.21 -12.72 9.79
N LEU A 116 -13.62 -13.91 9.79
CA LEU A 116 -12.68 -14.36 8.77
C LEU A 116 -13.47 -14.83 7.53
N VAL A 117 -12.91 -14.58 6.35
CA VAL A 117 -13.50 -15.03 5.07
C VAL A 117 -12.41 -15.63 4.20
N ASP A 118 -12.81 -16.54 3.31
CA ASP A 118 -11.93 -17.03 2.26
C ASP A 118 -11.35 -15.85 1.48
N THR A 119 -10.03 -15.83 1.33
CA THR A 119 -9.32 -14.70 0.72
C THR A 119 -8.60 -15.17 -0.52
N GLU A 120 -8.86 -14.52 -1.65
CA GLU A 120 -8.13 -14.81 -2.89
C GLU A 120 -6.73 -14.20 -2.88
N VAL A 121 -5.79 -14.93 -3.49
CA VAL A 121 -4.43 -14.45 -3.73
C VAL A 121 -4.02 -14.70 -5.18
N GLU A 122 -3.16 -13.82 -5.70
CA GLU A 122 -2.52 -14.00 -7.01
C GLU A 122 -1.01 -14.15 -6.85
N TRP A 123 -0.49 -15.33 -7.18
CA TRP A 123 0.94 -15.57 -7.36
C TRP A 123 1.38 -14.99 -8.68
N THR A 124 2.34 -14.06 -8.62
CA THR A 124 2.90 -13.38 -9.80
C THR A 124 4.38 -13.71 -9.93
N GLY A 125 4.81 -14.00 -11.16
CA GLY A 125 6.21 -14.19 -11.52
C GLY A 125 6.53 -13.60 -12.89
N TYR A 126 7.81 -13.36 -13.13
CA TYR A 126 8.28 -12.78 -14.39
C TYR A 126 8.40 -13.85 -15.47
N ARG A 127 7.57 -13.76 -16.52
CA ARG A 127 7.58 -14.70 -17.65
C ARG A 127 8.58 -14.22 -18.69
N SER A 128 9.83 -14.66 -18.56
CA SER A 128 10.98 -14.06 -19.21
C SER A 128 10.98 -14.19 -20.75
N GLU A 129 10.54 -15.35 -21.22
CA GLU A 129 10.52 -15.75 -22.64
C GLU A 129 9.29 -15.26 -23.41
N ALA A 130 8.26 -14.75 -22.72
CA ALA A 130 7.03 -14.30 -23.38
C ALA A 130 7.22 -13.01 -24.20
N GLY A 131 6.52 -12.95 -25.34
CA GLY A 131 6.37 -11.72 -26.12
C GLY A 131 5.56 -10.65 -25.37
N ALA A 132 5.73 -9.37 -25.71
CA ALA A 132 5.14 -8.24 -24.96
C ALA A 132 3.60 -8.26 -24.83
N ASN A 133 2.90 -8.85 -25.79
CA ASN A 133 1.44 -8.97 -25.81
C ASN A 133 0.95 -10.42 -25.79
N GLU A 134 1.86 -11.36 -25.54
CA GLU A 134 1.53 -12.78 -25.54
C GLU A 134 0.53 -13.08 -24.41
N VAL A 135 -0.51 -13.84 -24.73
CA VAL A 135 -1.51 -14.26 -23.76
C VAL A 135 -0.95 -15.43 -22.95
N MET A 136 -1.33 -15.50 -21.68
CA MET A 136 -0.97 -16.64 -20.84
C MET A 136 -1.64 -17.92 -21.36
N PRO A 137 -0.95 -19.08 -21.36
CA PRO A 137 -1.55 -20.36 -21.72
C PRO A 137 -2.82 -20.68 -20.92
N ASP A 138 -3.77 -21.32 -21.59
CA ASP A 138 -5.00 -21.83 -20.98
C ASP A 138 -4.72 -23.21 -20.35
N ILE A 139 -4.20 -23.17 -19.12
CA ILE A 139 -3.80 -24.32 -18.32
C ILE A 139 -4.25 -24.10 -16.87
N SER A 140 -4.28 -25.18 -16.07
CA SER A 140 -4.73 -25.11 -14.67
C SER A 140 -3.88 -24.17 -13.82
N GLU A 141 -4.45 -23.61 -12.74
CA GLU A 141 -3.72 -22.73 -11.81
C GLU A 141 -2.51 -23.46 -11.17
N GLN A 142 -2.63 -24.77 -10.91
CA GLN A 142 -1.52 -25.59 -10.43
C GLN A 142 -0.37 -25.64 -11.44
N GLU A 143 -0.67 -25.79 -12.73
CA GLU A 143 0.34 -25.81 -13.78
C GLU A 143 0.94 -24.42 -14.02
N ARG A 144 0.13 -23.35 -13.93
CA ARG A 144 0.62 -21.96 -13.97
C ARG A 144 1.60 -21.71 -12.83
N TYR A 145 1.27 -22.14 -11.62
CA TYR A 145 2.16 -22.01 -10.46
C TYR A 145 3.45 -22.81 -10.66
N ALA A 146 3.36 -24.05 -11.15
CA ALA A 146 4.54 -24.87 -11.44
C ALA A 146 5.46 -24.22 -12.50
N LYS A 147 4.89 -23.66 -13.58
CA LYS A 147 5.67 -22.94 -14.61
C LYS A 147 6.30 -21.66 -14.07
N LEU A 148 5.56 -20.88 -13.28
CA LEU A 148 6.08 -19.71 -12.56
C LEU A 148 7.29 -20.10 -11.69
N MET A 149 7.17 -21.18 -10.93
CA MET A 149 8.24 -21.66 -10.04
C MET A 149 9.46 -22.19 -10.80
N ALA A 150 9.26 -22.65 -12.04
CA ALA A 150 10.30 -23.16 -12.93
C ALA A 150 10.92 -22.09 -13.85
N GLU A 151 10.48 -20.83 -13.78
CA GLU A 151 11.06 -19.75 -14.60
C GLU A 151 12.56 -19.61 -14.32
N PRO A 152 13.43 -19.60 -15.35
CA PRO A 152 14.88 -19.55 -15.17
C PRO A 152 15.37 -18.24 -14.55
N THR A 153 14.56 -17.17 -14.63
CA THR A 153 14.86 -15.89 -13.97
C THR A 153 14.62 -15.90 -12.46
N ARG A 154 13.88 -16.89 -11.95
CA ARG A 154 13.68 -17.09 -10.52
C ARG A 154 14.89 -17.79 -9.91
N THR A 155 15.84 -17.01 -9.42
CA THR A 155 17.09 -17.49 -8.80
C THR A 155 17.11 -17.29 -7.29
N SER A 156 16.05 -16.71 -6.73
CA SER A 156 15.85 -16.50 -5.29
C SER A 156 14.59 -17.23 -4.81
N ASP A 157 14.59 -17.62 -3.53
CA ASP A 157 13.38 -18.10 -2.83
C ASP A 157 12.56 -16.95 -2.20
N THR A 158 13.03 -15.70 -2.38
CA THR A 158 12.33 -14.49 -1.94
C THR A 158 10.88 -14.49 -2.40
N THR A 159 9.97 -14.40 -1.42
CA THR A 159 8.55 -14.25 -1.62
C THR A 159 8.11 -12.90 -1.09
N VAL A 160 7.63 -12.01 -1.96
CA VAL A 160 7.03 -10.75 -1.51
C VAL A 160 5.54 -11.00 -1.25
N LEU A 161 5.09 -10.88 0.01
CA LEU A 161 3.67 -10.82 0.33
C LEU A 161 3.20 -9.38 0.08
N TYR A 162 2.40 -9.19 -0.97
CA TYR A 162 2.10 -7.88 -1.53
C TYR A 162 0.68 -7.42 -1.23
N PHE A 163 0.56 -6.19 -0.75
CA PHE A 163 -0.71 -5.50 -0.53
C PHE A 163 -0.78 -4.30 -1.46
N HIS A 164 -1.82 -4.25 -2.29
CA HIS A 164 -1.96 -3.21 -3.31
C HIS A 164 -2.35 -1.85 -2.71
N GLY A 165 -2.03 -0.76 -3.39
CA GLY A 165 -2.57 0.56 -3.11
C GLY A 165 -4.03 0.70 -3.56
N GLY A 166 -4.59 1.90 -3.37
CA GLY A 166 -6.00 2.17 -3.70
C GLY A 166 -6.83 2.69 -2.53
N ALA A 167 -6.21 3.36 -1.56
CA ALA A 167 -6.90 4.01 -0.45
C ALA A 167 -7.86 3.08 0.35
N TYR A 168 -7.59 1.78 0.39
CA TYR A 168 -8.44 0.73 0.98
C TYR A 168 -9.83 0.49 0.36
N TYR A 169 -10.26 1.30 -0.61
CA TYR A 169 -11.57 1.14 -1.26
C TYR A 169 -11.50 0.97 -2.77
N LEU A 170 -10.30 0.99 -3.37
CA LEU A 170 -10.06 0.85 -4.81
C LEU A 170 -9.10 -0.30 -5.10
N CYS A 171 -9.05 -0.67 -6.37
CA CYS A 171 -8.05 -1.58 -6.93
C CYS A 171 -8.10 -3.00 -6.35
N ASP A 172 -7.29 -3.87 -6.95
CA ASP A 172 -7.14 -5.27 -6.60
C ASP A 172 -5.78 -5.80 -7.09
N PRO A 173 -5.42 -7.08 -6.82
CA PRO A 173 -4.22 -7.68 -7.39
C PRO A 173 -4.11 -7.56 -8.92
N ALA A 174 -5.23 -7.65 -9.65
CA ALA A 174 -5.23 -7.60 -11.12
C ALA A 174 -4.73 -6.26 -11.66
N SER A 175 -5.10 -5.16 -11.02
CA SER A 175 -4.63 -3.81 -11.36
C SER A 175 -3.12 -3.60 -11.11
N HIS A 176 -2.49 -4.41 -10.26
CA HIS A 176 -1.09 -4.27 -9.84
C HIS A 176 -0.12 -5.26 -10.52
N ARG A 177 -0.61 -6.18 -11.37
CA ARG A 177 0.19 -7.25 -12.02
C ARG A 177 1.44 -6.75 -12.74
N ALA A 178 1.40 -5.58 -13.38
CA ALA A 178 2.57 -5.02 -14.06
C ALA A 178 3.70 -4.70 -13.07
N VAL A 179 3.33 -4.15 -11.91
CA VAL A 179 4.27 -3.80 -10.84
C VAL A 179 4.77 -5.06 -10.15
N THR A 180 3.88 -5.98 -9.77
CA THR A 180 4.27 -7.20 -9.07
C THR A 180 5.07 -8.15 -9.95
N SER A 181 4.81 -8.19 -11.27
CA SER A 181 5.67 -8.88 -12.24
C SER A 181 7.05 -8.24 -12.34
N ARG A 182 7.11 -6.90 -12.35
CA ARG A 182 8.39 -6.19 -12.33
C ARG A 182 9.14 -6.43 -11.02
N LEU A 183 8.47 -6.42 -9.88
CA LEU A 183 9.07 -6.67 -8.59
C LEU A 183 9.58 -8.12 -8.49
N ALA A 184 8.81 -9.11 -8.95
CA ALA A 184 9.24 -10.51 -9.06
C ALA A 184 10.53 -10.65 -9.88
N LYS A 185 10.63 -9.90 -10.99
CA LYS A 185 11.85 -9.83 -11.79
C LYS A 185 13.02 -9.25 -11.00
N GLU A 186 12.84 -8.10 -10.33
CA GLU A 186 13.95 -7.38 -9.69
C GLU A 186 14.43 -8.07 -8.40
N CYS A 187 13.55 -8.79 -7.69
CA CYS A 187 13.94 -9.62 -6.55
C CYS A 187 14.38 -11.04 -6.93
N ASN A 188 14.35 -11.39 -8.22
CA ASN A 188 14.57 -12.74 -8.75
C ASN A 188 13.70 -13.82 -8.07
N GLY A 189 12.54 -13.43 -7.56
CA GLY A 189 11.69 -14.24 -6.71
C GLY A 189 10.27 -14.32 -7.25
N ARG A 190 9.32 -14.32 -6.33
CA ARG A 190 7.87 -14.36 -6.63
C ARG A 190 7.12 -13.39 -5.73
N VAL A 191 5.92 -13.01 -6.17
CA VAL A 191 5.03 -12.14 -5.39
C VAL A 191 3.71 -12.87 -5.14
N CYS A 192 3.21 -12.86 -3.90
CA CYS A 192 1.87 -13.31 -3.54
C CYS A 192 1.03 -12.07 -3.21
N SER A 193 0.15 -11.67 -4.13
CA SER A 193 -0.67 -10.46 -3.96
C SER A 193 -2.00 -10.81 -3.31
N VAL A 194 -2.37 -10.07 -2.26
CA VAL A 194 -3.59 -10.35 -1.48
C VAL A 194 -4.77 -9.54 -2.01
N ARG A 195 -5.89 -10.20 -2.29
CA ARG A 195 -7.19 -9.55 -2.54
C ARG A 195 -7.89 -9.29 -1.21
N TYR A 196 -7.32 -8.42 -0.39
CA TYR A 196 -7.91 -8.08 0.91
C TYR A 196 -9.25 -7.37 0.73
N ARG A 197 -10.16 -7.50 1.71
CA ARG A 197 -11.49 -6.89 1.63
C ARG A 197 -11.42 -5.37 1.57
N LEU A 198 -12.29 -4.74 0.78
CA LEU A 198 -12.30 -3.29 0.63
C LEU A 198 -13.29 -2.62 1.59
N ALA A 199 -12.90 -1.45 2.06
CA ALA A 199 -13.81 -0.48 2.65
C ALA A 199 -14.75 0.09 1.58
N PRO A 200 -15.95 0.58 1.94
CA PRO A 200 -16.54 0.59 3.29
C PRO A 200 -17.28 -0.70 3.67
N GLN A 201 -17.41 -1.67 2.76
CA GLN A 201 -18.10 -2.95 3.01
C GLN A 201 -17.41 -3.73 4.14
N ALA A 202 -16.08 -3.66 4.18
CA ALA A 202 -15.27 -4.18 5.27
C ALA A 202 -14.35 -3.05 5.78
N ALA A 203 -14.73 -2.39 6.86
CA ALA A 203 -13.88 -1.42 7.53
C ALA A 203 -12.74 -2.10 8.31
N PHE A 204 -11.75 -1.32 8.73
CA PHE A 204 -10.72 -1.74 9.66
C PHE A 204 -11.37 -2.41 10.89
N PRO A 205 -10.86 -3.56 11.38
CA PRO A 205 -9.57 -4.19 11.03
C PRO A 205 -9.66 -5.36 10.03
N ALA A 206 -10.68 -5.41 9.15
CA ALA A 206 -10.88 -6.53 8.22
C ALA A 206 -9.65 -6.85 7.35
N GLN A 207 -8.99 -5.82 6.81
CA GLN A 207 -7.81 -5.95 5.96
C GLN A 207 -6.62 -6.53 6.73
N LEU A 208 -6.48 -6.16 8.00
CA LEU A 208 -5.42 -6.66 8.87
C LEU A 208 -5.63 -8.13 9.22
N LEU A 209 -6.88 -8.57 9.40
CA LEU A 209 -7.22 -9.99 9.54
C LEU A 209 -6.85 -10.78 8.27
N ASP A 210 -7.24 -10.27 7.09
CA ASP A 210 -6.95 -10.92 5.81
C ASP A 210 -5.44 -11.02 5.60
N ALA A 211 -4.70 -9.96 5.91
CA ALA A 211 -3.25 -9.90 5.82
C ALA A 211 -2.55 -10.91 6.75
N LEU A 212 -2.95 -10.98 8.02
CA LEU A 212 -2.41 -11.94 8.98
C LEU A 212 -2.76 -13.38 8.56
N MET A 213 -4.00 -13.65 8.15
CA MET A 213 -4.45 -14.97 7.71
C MET A 213 -3.68 -15.48 6.50
N VAL A 214 -3.45 -14.62 5.50
CA VAL A 214 -2.66 -14.99 4.31
C VAL A 214 -1.20 -15.18 4.70
N TYR A 215 -0.62 -14.32 5.54
CA TYR A 215 0.74 -14.52 6.04
C TYR A 215 0.90 -15.88 6.74
N LEU A 216 -0.01 -16.24 7.65
CA LEU A 216 0.00 -17.54 8.32
C LEU A 216 -0.20 -18.70 7.34
N SER A 217 -1.02 -18.53 6.32
CA SER A 217 -1.19 -19.54 5.26
C SER A 217 0.06 -19.71 4.40
N LEU A 218 0.91 -18.70 4.25
CA LEU A 218 2.19 -18.85 3.55
C LEU A 218 3.17 -19.72 4.34
N ILE A 219 3.24 -19.50 5.66
CA ILE A 219 4.18 -20.21 6.55
C ILE A 219 3.65 -21.58 7.00
N HIS A 220 2.33 -21.72 7.16
CA HIS A 220 1.62 -22.92 7.63
C HIS A 220 0.46 -23.27 6.67
N PRO A 221 0.74 -23.60 5.40
CA PRO A 221 -0.32 -23.80 4.40
C PRO A 221 -1.26 -24.94 4.78
N PRO A 222 -2.59 -24.75 4.64
CA PRO A 222 -3.54 -25.83 4.81
C PRO A 222 -3.36 -26.93 3.73
N PRO A 223 -3.86 -28.15 3.96
CA PRO A 223 -3.85 -29.20 2.95
C PRO A 223 -4.52 -28.74 1.65
N GLY A 224 -3.86 -28.97 0.52
CA GLY A 224 -4.37 -28.60 -0.81
C GLY A 224 -3.95 -27.21 -1.30
N SER A 225 -3.15 -26.45 -0.54
CA SER A 225 -2.54 -25.21 -1.01
C SER A 225 -1.66 -25.44 -2.25
N LEU A 226 -1.60 -24.43 -3.14
CA LEU A 226 -0.75 -24.46 -4.34
C LEU A 226 0.76 -24.57 -4.02
N HIS A 227 1.17 -24.17 -2.82
CA HIS A 227 2.55 -24.07 -2.38
C HIS A 227 2.79 -24.87 -1.08
N THR A 228 4.05 -25.22 -0.85
CA THR A 228 4.51 -25.77 0.43
C THR A 228 4.83 -24.65 1.42
N ALA A 229 5.04 -24.99 2.69
CA ALA A 229 5.42 -24.03 3.72
C ALA A 229 6.62 -23.17 3.29
N ILE A 230 6.49 -21.85 3.43
CA ILE A 230 7.54 -20.88 3.12
C ILE A 230 8.10 -20.39 4.46
N PRO A 231 9.41 -20.52 4.73
CA PRO A 231 10.01 -19.94 5.92
C PRO A 231 9.74 -18.43 5.99
N ALA A 232 9.42 -17.90 7.17
CA ALA A 232 9.22 -16.46 7.35
C ALA A 232 10.46 -15.63 6.98
N SER A 233 11.65 -16.21 7.15
CA SER A 233 12.94 -15.65 6.70
C SER A 233 13.09 -15.56 5.17
N GLN A 234 12.14 -16.07 4.40
CA GLN A 234 12.05 -15.93 2.94
C GLN A 234 10.90 -15.02 2.50
N ILE A 235 10.15 -14.44 3.44
CA ILE A 235 9.00 -13.58 3.15
C ILE A 235 9.37 -12.13 3.44
N VAL A 236 9.14 -11.24 2.48
CA VAL A 236 9.22 -9.78 2.67
C VAL A 236 7.83 -9.21 2.48
N PHE A 237 7.37 -8.38 3.42
CA PHE A 237 6.12 -7.66 3.22
C PHE A 237 6.37 -6.48 2.27
N GLY A 238 5.49 -6.30 1.29
CA GLY A 238 5.58 -5.23 0.31
C GLY A 238 4.23 -4.61 0.00
N GLY A 239 4.21 -3.33 -0.28
CA GLY A 239 2.99 -2.65 -0.69
C GLY A 239 3.24 -1.20 -1.05
N ASP A 240 2.23 -0.60 -1.66
CA ASP A 240 2.24 0.79 -2.08
C ASP A 240 1.06 1.55 -1.50
N SER A 241 1.20 2.85 -1.19
CA SER A 241 0.08 3.67 -0.72
C SER A 241 -0.62 3.03 0.51
N ALA A 242 -1.94 2.81 0.43
CA ALA A 242 -2.71 2.08 1.44
C ALA A 242 -2.22 0.64 1.68
N GLY A 243 -1.68 -0.04 0.67
CA GLY A 243 -1.04 -1.34 0.83
C GLY A 243 0.26 -1.24 1.64
N GLY A 244 1.01 -0.15 1.45
CA GLY A 244 2.15 0.21 2.32
C GLY A 244 1.72 0.41 3.77
N ASN A 245 0.60 1.10 4.01
CA ASN A 245 -0.01 1.19 5.35
C ASN A 245 -0.28 -0.20 5.93
N LEU A 246 -0.92 -1.09 5.17
CA LEU A 246 -1.26 -2.45 5.61
C LEU A 246 -0.02 -3.28 5.95
N VAL A 247 1.07 -3.16 5.19
CA VAL A 247 2.37 -3.79 5.51
C VAL A 247 2.83 -3.40 6.91
N PHE A 248 2.83 -2.09 7.20
CA PHE A 248 3.39 -1.56 8.44
C PHE A 248 2.43 -1.73 9.63
N ALA A 249 1.13 -1.72 9.40
CA ALA A 249 0.12 -2.14 10.38
C ALA A 249 0.27 -3.62 10.75
N LEU A 250 0.42 -4.51 9.75
CA LEU A 250 0.70 -5.93 10.00
C LEU A 250 2.01 -6.12 10.76
N LEU A 251 3.07 -5.41 10.38
CA LEU A 251 4.33 -5.48 11.10
C LEU A 251 4.19 -5.05 12.56
N GLN A 252 3.50 -3.94 12.84
CA GLN A 252 3.26 -3.47 14.21
C GLN A 252 2.40 -4.44 15.02
N LEU A 253 1.39 -5.08 14.40
CA LEU A 253 0.65 -6.16 15.02
C LEU A 253 1.60 -7.30 15.43
N LEU A 254 2.46 -7.76 14.53
CA LEU A 254 3.42 -8.83 14.86
C LEU A 254 4.38 -8.41 15.98
N LEU A 255 4.92 -7.19 15.94
CA LEU A 255 5.76 -6.67 17.01
C LEU A 255 5.03 -6.64 18.35
N GLN A 256 3.76 -6.21 18.36
CA GLN A 256 2.94 -6.20 19.58
C GLN A 256 2.74 -7.62 20.16
N LEU A 257 2.53 -8.61 19.31
CA LEU A 257 2.47 -10.01 19.74
C LEU A 257 3.81 -10.49 20.33
N HIS A 258 4.93 -10.12 19.72
CA HIS A 258 6.29 -10.44 20.20
C HIS A 258 6.66 -9.73 21.51
N ARG A 259 6.13 -8.52 21.73
CA ARG A 259 6.25 -7.81 23.01
C ARG A 259 5.49 -8.51 24.13
N SER A 260 4.37 -9.13 23.79
CA SER A 260 3.52 -9.85 24.74
C SER A 260 4.04 -11.27 25.03
N SER A 261 4.77 -11.87 24.09
CA SER A 261 5.37 -13.20 24.23
C SER A 261 6.59 -13.34 23.32
N ALA A 262 7.71 -13.86 23.83
CA ALA A 262 8.93 -14.08 23.05
C ALA A 262 8.77 -15.03 21.85
N LYS A 263 7.73 -15.87 21.87
CA LYS A 263 7.37 -16.77 20.77
C LYS A 263 5.85 -16.80 20.65
N PRO A 264 5.23 -15.79 20.01
CA PRO A 264 3.78 -15.70 19.95
C PRO A 264 3.21 -16.84 19.10
N GLN A 265 2.09 -17.39 19.58
CA GLN A 265 1.35 -18.44 18.90
C GLN A 265 -0.12 -18.06 18.81
N VAL A 266 -0.76 -18.45 17.71
CA VAL A 266 -2.21 -18.29 17.54
C VAL A 266 -2.83 -19.63 17.12
N LEU A 267 -4.10 -19.83 17.44
CA LEU A 267 -4.87 -20.95 16.90
C LEU A 267 -5.17 -20.67 15.43
N PHE A 268 -4.72 -21.57 14.55
CA PHE A 268 -4.89 -21.49 13.10
C PHE A 268 -5.15 -22.88 12.49
N HIS A 269 -6.31 -23.07 11.87
CA HIS A 269 -6.81 -24.35 11.35
C HIS A 269 -6.71 -25.50 12.36
N GLY A 270 -7.18 -25.26 13.58
CA GLY A 270 -7.24 -26.24 14.67
C GLY A 270 -5.89 -26.57 15.32
N ARG A 271 -4.83 -25.81 15.03
CA ARG A 271 -3.49 -26.01 15.62
C ARG A 271 -2.94 -24.70 16.15
N LYS A 272 -2.18 -24.77 17.24
CA LYS A 272 -1.37 -23.62 17.67
C LYS A 272 -0.15 -23.52 16.76
N VAL A 273 -0.02 -22.39 16.08
CA VAL A 273 1.08 -22.14 15.14
C VAL A 273 1.88 -20.92 15.58
N ASP A 274 3.19 -20.94 15.32
CA ASP A 274 4.07 -19.82 15.61
C ASP A 274 3.82 -18.66 14.65
N VAL A 275 3.94 -17.43 15.16
CA VAL A 275 3.81 -16.18 14.39
C VAL A 275 5.17 -15.45 14.33
N PRO A 276 6.13 -15.91 13.52
CA PRO A 276 7.43 -15.26 13.36
C PRO A 276 7.32 -13.90 12.64
N LEU A 277 8.32 -13.05 12.79
CA LEU A 277 8.49 -11.84 11.96
C LEU A 277 8.97 -12.22 10.54
N PRO A 278 8.65 -11.43 9.50
CA PRO A 278 9.15 -11.64 8.14
C PRO A 278 10.64 -11.28 8.04
N ALA A 279 11.27 -11.58 6.91
CA ALA A 279 12.65 -11.20 6.59
C ALA A 279 12.86 -9.68 6.47
N GLY A 280 11.80 -8.95 6.09
CA GLY A 280 11.82 -7.49 5.92
C GLY A 280 10.43 -6.94 5.60
N ALA A 281 10.32 -5.61 5.60
CA ALA A 281 9.10 -4.91 5.19
C ALA A 281 9.44 -3.72 4.30
N SER A 282 8.59 -3.43 3.31
CA SER A 282 8.81 -2.38 2.32
C SER A 282 7.54 -1.62 2.00
N ALA A 283 7.63 -0.30 1.90
CA ALA A 283 6.55 0.58 1.45
C ALA A 283 7.01 1.51 0.33
N ASN A 284 6.20 1.58 -0.73
CA ASN A 284 6.30 2.57 -1.78
C ASN A 284 5.23 3.64 -1.58
N SER A 285 5.65 4.82 -1.14
CA SER A 285 4.76 5.94 -0.78
C SER A 285 3.70 5.49 0.25
N GLY A 286 4.12 5.02 1.42
CA GLY A 286 3.22 4.38 2.38
C GLY A 286 2.25 5.37 3.02
N TRP A 287 0.94 5.10 2.95
CA TRP A 287 -0.07 6.02 3.50
C TRP A 287 -0.19 5.90 5.03
N PHE A 288 0.74 6.44 5.81
CA PHE A 288 0.84 6.17 7.26
C PHE A 288 0.03 7.09 8.19
N ASP A 289 -0.61 8.15 7.68
CA ASP A 289 -1.47 9.07 8.42
C ASP A 289 -2.89 9.12 7.80
N ILE A 290 -3.79 8.30 8.34
CA ILE A 290 -5.21 8.29 7.94
C ILE A 290 -5.93 9.57 8.41
N ALA A 291 -5.41 10.24 9.44
CA ALA A 291 -5.96 11.50 9.92
C ALA A 291 -5.69 12.66 8.94
N ARG A 292 -4.70 12.51 8.03
CA ARG A 292 -4.32 13.49 6.99
C ARG A 292 -3.86 14.81 7.62
N ALA A 293 -2.98 14.70 8.61
CA ALA A 293 -2.52 15.78 9.45
C ALA A 293 -1.16 16.36 9.03
N MET A 294 -0.32 15.56 8.36
CA MET A 294 1.04 15.99 8.01
C MET A 294 1.08 17.16 6.99
N PRO A 295 1.99 18.14 7.15
CA PRO A 295 2.09 19.31 6.26
C PRO A 295 2.27 19.00 4.77
N SER A 296 3.03 17.96 4.42
CA SER A 296 3.32 17.55 3.04
C SER A 296 2.06 17.37 2.21
N ILE A 297 0.96 16.98 2.85
CA ILE A 297 -0.33 16.76 2.20
C ILE A 297 -0.89 17.99 1.48
N ALA A 298 -0.46 19.18 1.92
CA ALA A 298 -0.78 20.46 1.30
C ALA A 298 0.42 21.04 0.53
N THR A 299 1.62 21.01 1.12
CA THR A 299 2.79 21.71 0.56
C THR A 299 3.36 21.05 -0.69
N ASN A 300 3.17 19.74 -0.85
CA ASN A 300 3.71 18.97 -1.99
C ASN A 300 2.69 18.73 -3.12
N THR A 301 1.46 19.24 -2.97
CA THR A 301 0.40 19.15 -4.02
C THR A 301 0.85 19.64 -5.39
N LYS A 302 1.81 20.58 -5.45
CA LYS A 302 2.41 21.08 -6.70
C LYS A 302 3.09 19.99 -7.53
N TYR A 303 3.67 18.96 -6.89
CA TYR A 303 4.33 17.83 -7.56
C TYR A 303 3.44 16.61 -7.70
N ASP A 304 2.33 16.56 -6.97
CA ASP A 304 1.51 15.36 -6.89
C ASP A 304 0.26 15.40 -7.79
N TYR A 305 -0.27 14.21 -8.11
CA TYR A 305 -1.57 14.05 -8.76
C TYR A 305 -2.70 13.78 -7.75
N LEU A 306 -2.36 13.42 -6.51
CA LEU A 306 -3.36 13.26 -5.45
C LEU A 306 -4.14 14.58 -5.27
N PRO A 307 -5.47 14.51 -5.13
CA PRO A 307 -6.28 15.71 -5.01
C PRO A 307 -5.95 16.42 -3.68
N PRO A 308 -5.91 17.77 -3.67
CA PRO A 308 -5.75 18.52 -2.43
C PRO A 308 -6.81 18.11 -1.41
N VAL A 309 -6.35 17.77 -0.22
CA VAL A 309 -7.24 17.32 0.84
C VAL A 309 -7.91 18.54 1.46
N ASN A 310 -9.22 18.48 1.69
CA ASN A 310 -9.83 19.45 2.60
C ASN A 310 -9.59 18.92 4.01
N GLN A 311 -8.79 19.64 4.80
CA GLN A 311 -8.49 19.26 6.18
C GLN A 311 -9.74 19.19 7.07
N ASP A 312 -10.84 19.82 6.65
CA ASP A 312 -12.16 19.86 7.29
C ASP A 312 -13.15 18.81 6.73
N ASP A 313 -12.70 17.73 6.08
CA ASP A 313 -13.55 16.73 5.37
C ASP A 313 -14.54 15.98 6.29
N THR A 314 -15.53 16.70 6.80
CA THR A 314 -16.67 16.21 7.56
C THR A 314 -17.79 15.82 6.59
N LEU A 315 -17.76 16.37 5.36
CA LEU A 315 -18.69 16.05 4.28
C LEU A 315 -18.25 14.78 3.54
N SER A 316 -19.09 13.74 3.56
CA SER A 316 -18.98 12.62 2.62
C SER A 316 -19.17 13.17 1.22
N ARG A 317 -18.06 13.31 0.47
CA ARG A 317 -18.09 13.82 -0.90
C ARG A 317 -18.81 12.86 -1.85
N PHE A 318 -18.85 11.57 -1.54
CA PHE A 318 -19.40 10.56 -2.44
C PHE A 318 -20.92 10.54 -2.39
N PRO A 319 -21.60 10.51 -3.56
CA PRO A 319 -23.04 10.25 -3.63
C PRO A 319 -23.38 8.91 -2.97
N ALA A 320 -24.56 8.84 -2.36
CA ALA A 320 -25.07 7.61 -1.76
C ALA A 320 -25.23 6.49 -2.80
N ASP A 321 -24.87 5.28 -2.42
CA ASP A 321 -25.20 4.05 -3.13
C ASP A 321 -25.29 2.85 -2.17
N ASN A 322 -25.45 1.65 -2.72
CA ASN A 322 -25.63 0.43 -1.93
C ASN A 322 -24.41 0.07 -1.07
N VAL A 323 -23.21 0.51 -1.44
CA VAL A 323 -21.99 0.21 -0.68
C VAL A 323 -21.66 1.35 0.29
N TRP A 324 -22.09 2.57 0.01
CA TRP A 324 -21.92 3.74 0.88
C TRP A 324 -23.24 4.49 1.10
N PRO A 325 -24.16 3.97 1.91
CA PRO A 325 -25.38 4.68 2.26
C PRO A 325 -25.00 5.85 3.17
N THR A 326 -25.22 7.07 2.70
CA THR A 326 -24.92 8.31 3.45
C THR A 326 -26.04 8.68 4.43
N SER A 327 -26.98 7.76 4.70
CA SER A 327 -28.03 7.89 5.70
C SER A 327 -28.10 6.61 6.54
N PRO A 328 -27.80 6.65 7.86
CA PRO A 328 -27.27 7.82 8.57
C PRO A 328 -25.92 8.25 7.99
N PRO A 329 -25.51 9.52 8.17
CA PRO A 329 -24.25 10.00 7.64
C PRO A 329 -23.05 9.17 8.13
N ARG A 330 -22.02 9.00 7.28
CA ARG A 330 -20.86 8.13 7.51
C ARG A 330 -19.53 8.89 7.55
N GLY A 331 -18.58 8.35 8.33
CA GLY A 331 -17.35 9.01 8.78
C GLY A 331 -16.21 8.82 7.80
N ASP A 332 -15.10 8.26 8.27
CA ASP A 332 -14.06 7.76 7.37
C ASP A 332 -14.55 6.49 6.63
N LEU A 333 -14.07 6.27 5.40
CA LEU A 333 -14.39 5.06 4.65
C LEU A 333 -13.72 3.84 5.29
N PHE A 334 -12.48 4.02 5.75
CA PHE A 334 -11.62 2.94 6.18
C PHE A 334 -11.85 2.52 7.64
N CYS A 335 -12.00 3.47 8.55
CA CYS A 335 -12.10 3.18 9.98
C CYS A 335 -13.12 4.08 10.70
N ASP A 336 -13.39 3.77 11.97
CA ASP A 336 -14.09 4.72 12.82
C ASP A 336 -13.24 5.96 13.11
N LEU A 337 -13.87 7.11 13.38
CA LEU A 337 -13.13 8.35 13.67
C LEU A 337 -12.36 8.28 15.00
N SER A 338 -12.80 7.45 15.96
CA SER A 338 -12.06 7.20 17.20
C SER A 338 -10.70 6.52 16.96
N LEU A 339 -10.50 5.90 15.80
CA LEU A 339 -9.30 5.14 15.46
C LEU A 339 -8.28 5.93 14.61
N LEU A 340 -8.54 7.18 14.24
CA LEU A 340 -7.62 7.93 13.35
C LEU A 340 -6.21 8.11 13.90
N ASP A 341 -6.08 8.10 15.23
CA ASP A 341 -4.83 8.16 15.99
C ASP A 341 -4.37 6.79 16.51
N HIS A 342 -4.99 5.70 16.06
CA HIS A 342 -4.59 4.36 16.46
C HIS A 342 -3.36 3.89 15.65
N PRO A 343 -2.30 3.35 16.27
CA PRO A 343 -1.06 3.00 15.57
C PRO A 343 -1.18 1.84 14.55
N LEU A 344 -2.22 1.00 14.65
CA LEU A 344 -2.54 0.00 13.61
C LEU A 344 -3.39 0.54 12.45
N VAL A 345 -3.87 1.79 12.55
CA VAL A 345 -4.60 2.50 11.49
C VAL A 345 -3.68 3.54 10.84
N SER A 346 -2.99 4.32 11.66
CA SER A 346 -1.97 5.28 11.27
C SER A 346 -0.61 4.86 11.83
N PRO A 347 0.16 3.98 11.14
CA PRO A 347 1.48 3.50 11.57
C PRO A 347 2.47 4.62 11.91
N LEU A 348 2.26 5.83 11.38
CA LEU A 348 2.98 7.04 11.76
C LEU A 348 3.04 7.27 13.27
N LEU A 349 2.03 6.84 14.02
CA LEU A 349 1.94 7.03 15.48
C LEU A 349 2.54 5.90 16.30
N ALA A 350 2.98 4.82 15.67
CA ALA A 350 3.62 3.74 16.39
C ALA A 350 4.94 4.24 17.02
N ALA A 351 4.99 4.18 18.36
CA ALA A 351 6.07 4.75 19.15
C ALA A 351 7.34 3.91 19.11
N ASP A 352 7.22 2.60 18.92
CA ASP A 352 8.32 1.65 19.03
C ASP A 352 8.36 0.72 17.80
N TRP A 353 9.52 0.69 17.16
CA TRP A 353 9.87 -0.18 16.03
C TRP A 353 11.01 -1.13 16.40
N SER A 354 11.49 -1.12 17.65
CA SER A 354 12.55 -2.02 18.09
C SER A 354 12.14 -3.49 17.87
N GLY A 355 13.12 -4.30 17.46
CA GLY A 355 12.87 -5.70 17.05
C GLY A 355 12.29 -5.88 15.65
N SER A 356 12.00 -4.80 14.91
CA SER A 356 11.61 -4.91 13.49
C SER A 356 12.71 -5.60 12.66
N PRO A 357 12.33 -6.38 11.62
CA PRO A 357 13.26 -6.73 10.57
C PRO A 357 13.68 -5.47 9.79
N PRO A 358 14.66 -5.55 8.88
CA PRO A 358 15.02 -4.41 8.04
C PRO A 358 13.82 -3.82 7.29
N LEU A 359 13.84 -2.50 7.12
CA LEU A 359 12.75 -1.73 6.52
C LEU A 359 13.24 -0.99 5.28
N TRP A 360 12.37 -0.91 4.26
CA TRP A 360 12.60 -0.10 3.07
C TRP A 360 11.46 0.88 2.84
N PHE A 361 11.82 2.13 2.56
CA PHE A 361 10.88 3.20 2.25
C PHE A 361 11.32 3.90 0.99
N VAL A 362 10.38 4.14 0.08
CA VAL A 362 10.57 5.09 -1.00
C VAL A 362 9.43 6.09 -1.03
N THR A 363 9.75 7.36 -1.28
CA THR A 363 8.77 8.40 -1.51
C THR A 363 9.22 9.36 -2.61
N GLY A 364 8.26 10.03 -3.24
CA GLY A 364 8.56 11.23 -4.03
C GLY A 364 8.74 12.47 -3.14
N GLU A 365 8.69 13.65 -3.75
CA GLU A 365 8.31 14.88 -3.02
C GLU A 365 6.80 15.06 -3.19
N GLU A 366 6.06 14.19 -2.52
CA GLU A 366 4.63 13.93 -2.73
C GLU A 366 3.82 14.30 -1.48
N CYS A 367 2.49 14.21 -1.57
CA CYS A 367 1.60 14.55 -0.46
C CYS A 367 1.85 13.69 0.79
N LEU A 368 2.36 12.46 0.63
CA LEU A 368 2.59 11.48 1.70
C LEU A 368 4.04 11.45 2.20
N THR A 369 4.89 12.40 1.80
CA THR A 369 6.31 12.37 2.16
C THR A 369 6.57 12.40 3.67
N ASP A 370 5.93 13.31 4.42
CA ASP A 370 6.30 13.53 5.82
C ASP A 370 6.06 12.28 6.67
N GLU A 371 4.95 11.57 6.43
CA GLU A 371 4.59 10.38 7.19
C GLU A 371 5.58 9.21 6.99
N ASP A 372 6.06 8.97 5.75
CA ASP A 372 7.14 8.01 5.49
C ASP A 372 8.45 8.43 6.17
N THR A 373 8.83 9.72 6.08
CA THR A 373 10.09 10.21 6.67
C THR A 373 10.13 10.10 8.18
N VAL A 374 9.01 10.38 8.85
CA VAL A 374 8.89 10.26 10.31
C VAL A 374 9.05 8.82 10.76
N VAL A 375 8.36 7.87 10.12
CA VAL A 375 8.48 6.44 10.47
C VAL A 375 9.91 5.95 10.23
N ALA A 376 10.50 6.28 9.08
CA ALA A 376 11.86 5.89 8.74
C ALA A 376 12.90 6.44 9.73
N ALA A 377 12.82 7.74 10.05
CA ALA A 377 13.72 8.38 11.00
C ALA A 377 13.56 7.81 12.41
N ARG A 378 12.33 7.59 12.88
CA ARG A 378 12.06 7.00 14.20
C ARG A 378 12.63 5.58 14.31
N ALA A 379 12.34 4.72 13.34
CA ALA A 379 12.85 3.36 13.33
C ALA A 379 14.40 3.34 13.29
N ALA A 380 15.02 4.20 12.49
CA ALA A 380 16.48 4.31 12.43
C ALA A 380 17.10 4.83 13.74
N LYS A 381 16.45 5.78 14.43
CA LYS A 381 16.85 6.26 15.77
C LYS A 381 16.75 5.15 16.82
N GLN A 382 15.84 4.18 16.62
CA GLN A 382 15.64 3.02 17.49
C GLN A 382 16.55 1.82 17.14
N GLY A 383 17.49 2.00 16.21
CA GLY A 383 18.47 0.99 15.84
C GLY A 383 17.98 -0.04 14.81
N VAL A 384 16.81 0.17 14.20
CA VAL A 384 16.34 -0.65 13.07
C VAL A 384 17.16 -0.33 11.81
N GLN A 385 17.43 -1.36 11.00
CA GLN A 385 18.11 -1.19 9.72
C GLN A 385 17.10 -0.61 8.72
N VAL A 386 17.32 0.64 8.29
CA VAL A 386 16.38 1.36 7.41
C VAL A 386 17.06 1.78 6.11
N TRP A 387 16.55 1.29 4.99
CA TRP A 387 16.88 1.76 3.66
C TRP A 387 15.81 2.76 3.20
N TRP A 388 16.15 4.04 3.21
CA TRP A 388 15.23 5.11 2.83
C TRP A 388 15.67 5.80 1.53
N GLU A 389 14.71 6.09 0.66
CA GLU A 389 14.95 6.79 -0.60
C GLU A 389 13.88 7.85 -0.87
N GLN A 390 14.31 9.03 -1.30
CA GLN A 390 13.39 10.08 -1.75
C GLN A 390 13.78 10.63 -3.11
N TYR A 391 12.79 10.88 -3.96
CA TYR A 391 12.98 11.36 -5.32
C TYR A 391 12.39 12.75 -5.49
N GLU A 392 13.25 13.71 -5.83
CA GLU A 392 12.90 15.11 -6.04
C GLU A 392 11.76 15.27 -7.06
N ALA A 393 10.80 16.11 -6.71
CA ALA A 393 9.63 16.46 -7.51
C ALA A 393 8.84 15.27 -8.06
N MET A 394 9.06 14.04 -7.58
CA MET A 394 8.30 12.89 -8.06
C MET A 394 6.94 12.82 -7.36
N PRO A 395 5.85 12.49 -8.10
CA PRO A 395 4.51 12.32 -7.52
C PRO A 395 4.39 11.00 -6.74
N HIS A 396 3.23 10.82 -6.10
CA HIS A 396 2.86 9.57 -5.44
C HIS A 396 3.07 8.34 -6.32
N CYS A 397 3.65 7.26 -5.78
CA CYS A 397 3.89 5.99 -6.48
C CYS A 397 4.54 6.14 -7.88
N PHE A 398 5.38 7.15 -8.11
CA PHE A 398 5.95 7.46 -9.44
C PHE A 398 6.67 6.28 -10.09
N GLY A 399 7.30 5.42 -9.29
CA GLY A 399 8.02 4.22 -9.73
C GLY A 399 7.13 3.26 -10.52
N MET A 400 5.85 3.24 -10.16
CA MET A 400 4.83 2.35 -10.71
C MET A 400 4.01 3.06 -11.80
N LEU A 401 3.67 4.33 -11.59
CA LEU A 401 2.76 5.09 -12.45
C LEU A 401 3.43 5.73 -13.67
N ILE A 402 4.74 5.96 -13.60
CA ILE A 402 5.51 6.54 -14.71
C ILE A 402 6.69 5.62 -15.05
N PRO A 403 6.44 4.36 -15.45
CA PRO A 403 7.47 3.30 -15.54
C PRO A 403 8.55 3.57 -16.60
N MET A 404 8.39 4.60 -17.41
CA MET A 404 9.29 4.99 -18.48
C MET A 404 10.45 5.90 -18.02
N LEU A 405 10.39 6.42 -16.79
CA LEU A 405 11.46 7.24 -16.23
C LEU A 405 12.65 6.38 -15.79
N ALA A 406 13.86 6.91 -15.97
CA ALA A 406 15.06 6.29 -15.42
C ALA A 406 14.98 6.14 -13.89
N ASN A 407 14.47 7.17 -13.20
CA ASN A 407 14.23 7.16 -11.76
C ASN A 407 13.22 6.06 -11.36
N SER A 408 12.15 5.85 -12.12
CA SER A 408 11.20 4.75 -11.86
C SER A 408 11.86 3.39 -12.01
N GLY A 409 12.71 3.21 -13.03
CA GLY A 409 13.51 1.99 -13.17
C GLY A 409 14.50 1.78 -12.03
N ARG A 410 15.13 2.85 -11.52
CA ARG A 410 16.06 2.81 -10.38
C ARG A 410 15.33 2.48 -9.07
N CYS A 411 14.17 3.07 -8.83
CA CYS A 411 13.28 2.75 -7.72
C CYS A 411 12.89 1.26 -7.70
N MET A 412 12.40 0.72 -8.83
CA MET A 412 12.02 -0.70 -8.89
C MET A 412 13.18 -1.67 -8.68
N ARG A 413 14.38 -1.34 -9.20
CA ARG A 413 15.60 -2.13 -8.95
C ARG A 413 16.00 -2.10 -7.47
N SER A 414 15.98 -0.93 -6.84
CA SER A 414 16.27 -0.79 -5.41
C SER A 414 15.30 -1.60 -4.56
N TRP A 415 14.00 -1.52 -4.86
CA TRP A 415 12.98 -2.29 -4.14
C TRP A 415 13.23 -3.80 -4.25
N GLY A 416 13.44 -4.32 -5.47
CA GLY A 416 13.75 -5.74 -5.67
C GLY A 416 15.06 -6.18 -4.99
N GLU A 417 16.09 -5.33 -5.05
CA GLU A 417 17.38 -5.58 -4.38
C GLU A 417 17.21 -5.67 -2.86
N PHE A 418 16.46 -4.75 -2.25
CA PHE A 418 16.14 -4.81 -0.83
C PHE A 418 15.43 -6.11 -0.47
N CYS A 419 14.36 -6.47 -1.19
CA CYS A 419 13.61 -7.70 -0.93
C CYS A 419 14.52 -8.94 -0.97
N ARG A 420 15.39 -9.02 -1.99
CA ARG A 420 16.33 -10.13 -2.13
C ARG A 420 17.39 -10.14 -1.02
N LYS A 421 17.98 -8.99 -0.71
CA LYS A 421 19.01 -8.87 0.34
C LYS A 421 18.47 -9.19 1.73
N ALA A 422 17.24 -8.77 2.05
CA ALA A 422 16.60 -9.09 3.32
C ALA A 422 16.49 -10.61 3.55
N VAL A 423 16.33 -11.39 2.49
CA VAL A 423 16.24 -12.87 2.54
C VAL A 423 17.61 -13.54 2.47
N GLU A 424 18.44 -13.16 1.50
CA GLU A 424 19.68 -13.89 1.18
C GLU A 424 20.88 -13.42 2.00
N ALA A 425 20.91 -12.15 2.38
CA ALA A 425 22.03 -11.51 3.07
C ALA A 425 21.55 -10.52 4.14
N PRO A 426 20.70 -10.94 5.10
CA PRO A 426 20.08 -10.03 6.06
C PRO A 426 21.09 -9.21 6.87
N ARG A 427 22.29 -9.75 7.12
CA ARG A 427 23.39 -9.05 7.84
C ARG A 427 24.04 -7.93 7.03
N GLU A 428 23.87 -7.94 5.70
CA GLU A 428 24.40 -6.91 4.79
C GLU A 428 23.42 -5.74 4.61
N VAL A 429 22.17 -5.88 5.07
CA VAL A 429 21.21 -4.77 5.04
C VAL A 429 21.59 -3.77 6.12
N GLN A 430 22.10 -2.62 5.72
CA GLN A 430 22.52 -1.53 6.59
C GLN A 430 21.58 -0.33 6.44
N THR A 431 21.52 0.51 7.48
CA THR A 431 20.82 1.79 7.38
C THR A 431 21.49 2.67 6.34
N LYS A 432 20.72 3.14 5.34
CA LYS A 432 21.18 4.07 4.31
C LYS A 432 20.06 4.96 3.82
N GLY A 433 20.36 6.22 3.60
CA GLY A 433 19.44 7.23 3.10
C GLY A 433 19.95 7.81 1.80
N VAL A 434 19.10 7.88 0.78
CA VAL A 434 19.46 8.48 -0.52
C VAL A 434 18.38 9.44 -0.96
N TRP A 435 18.78 10.67 -1.28
CA TRP A 435 17.97 11.61 -2.03
C TRP A 435 18.40 11.59 -3.50
N VAL A 436 17.44 11.56 -4.42
CA VAL A 436 17.69 11.40 -5.86
C VAL A 436 17.11 12.61 -6.62
N SER A 437 17.95 13.31 -7.39
CA SER A 437 17.50 14.46 -8.17
C SER A 437 16.53 14.08 -9.30
N ALA A 438 15.62 14.99 -9.62
CA ALA A 438 14.65 14.79 -10.71
C ALA A 438 15.37 14.71 -12.06
N LYS A 439 16.35 15.61 -12.27
CA LYS A 439 17.19 15.67 -13.46
C LYS A 439 18.47 14.89 -13.24
N GLY A 440 18.75 13.93 -14.14
CA GLY A 440 19.99 13.16 -14.14
C GLY A 440 20.09 12.06 -13.09
N GLY A 441 19.17 11.98 -12.13
CA GLY A 441 19.17 10.92 -11.11
C GLY A 441 20.40 10.94 -10.22
N VAL A 442 20.93 12.14 -9.91
CA VAL A 442 22.10 12.30 -9.06
C VAL A 442 21.72 11.92 -7.64
N GLU A 443 22.48 10.98 -7.07
CA GLU A 443 22.26 10.49 -5.72
C GLU A 443 23.07 11.32 -4.71
N LYS A 444 22.40 11.73 -3.63
CA LYS A 444 23.01 12.36 -2.47
C LYS A 444 22.70 11.52 -1.24
N GLU A 445 23.74 11.07 -0.57
CA GLU A 445 23.60 10.39 0.71
C GLU A 445 23.04 11.35 1.77
N VAL A 446 22.09 10.84 2.55
CA VAL A 446 21.52 11.54 3.70
C VAL A 446 21.44 10.61 4.89
N LYS A 447 21.48 11.18 6.09
CA LYS A 447 21.34 10.44 7.34
C LYS A 447 19.86 10.19 7.61
N VAL A 448 19.45 8.91 7.61
CA VAL A 448 18.03 8.51 7.78
C VAL A 448 17.44 9.04 9.09
N GLN A 449 18.23 9.16 10.16
CA GLN A 449 17.73 9.71 11.43
C GLN A 449 17.32 11.18 11.34
N ASP A 450 17.73 11.89 10.29
CA ASP A 450 17.56 13.34 10.15
C ASP A 450 16.62 13.71 8.98
N VAL A 451 15.95 12.72 8.34
CA VAL A 451 15.07 12.98 7.17
C VAL A 451 13.67 13.48 7.53
N ALA A 452 13.23 13.27 8.77
CA ALA A 452 11.92 13.74 9.23
C ALA A 452 11.90 15.27 9.36
N THR A 453 10.88 15.89 8.79
CA THR A 453 10.63 17.34 8.83
C THR A 453 9.77 17.76 10.02
N VAL A 454 9.10 16.80 10.66
CA VAL A 454 8.20 16.99 11.80
C VAL A 454 8.63 16.06 12.94
N GLU A 455 8.79 16.60 14.14
CA GLU A 455 9.19 15.84 15.33
C GLU A 455 8.00 15.07 15.94
N ASP A 456 8.29 13.99 16.66
CA ASP A 456 7.27 13.04 17.18
C ASP A 456 6.17 13.69 18.05
N GLU A 457 6.52 14.66 18.88
CA GLU A 457 5.54 15.38 19.72
C GLU A 457 4.58 16.22 18.86
N GLU A 458 5.12 16.89 17.84
CA GLU A 458 4.34 17.70 16.91
C GLU A 458 3.46 16.81 16.02
N VAL A 459 3.97 15.64 15.60
CA VAL A 459 3.18 14.63 14.86
C VAL A 459 1.94 14.23 15.66
N ARG A 460 2.11 13.88 16.94
CA ARG A 460 0.99 13.50 17.82
C ARG A 460 -0.01 14.64 17.97
N ARG A 461 0.47 15.87 18.16
CA ARG A 461 -0.38 17.06 18.27
C ARG A 461 -1.20 17.27 16.99
N LEU A 462 -0.56 17.26 15.82
CA LEU A 462 -1.22 17.46 14.53
C LEU A 462 -2.29 16.40 14.25
N VAL A 463 -1.98 15.11 14.50
CA VAL A 463 -2.95 14.02 14.29
C VAL A 463 -4.13 14.15 15.25
N LYS A 464 -3.88 14.47 16.52
CA LYS A 464 -4.94 14.72 17.50
C LYS A 464 -5.83 15.89 17.08
N ASP A 465 -5.24 17.02 16.68
CA ASP A 465 -5.96 18.20 16.19
C ASP A 465 -6.82 17.85 14.95
N ALA A 466 -6.30 17.01 14.05
CA ALA A 466 -7.02 16.54 12.87
C ALA A 466 -8.19 15.62 13.23
N LYS A 467 -7.99 14.66 14.14
CA LYS A 467 -9.04 13.78 14.66
C LYS A 467 -10.17 14.58 15.32
N GLU A 468 -9.83 15.50 16.22
CA GLU A 468 -10.81 16.34 16.90
C GLU A 468 -11.58 17.24 15.92
N ARG A 469 -10.93 17.79 14.91
CA ARG A 469 -11.57 18.60 13.87
C ARG A 469 -12.61 17.79 13.09
N ARG A 470 -12.29 16.54 12.74
CA ARG A 470 -13.21 15.62 12.05
C ARG A 470 -14.37 15.19 12.96
N LEU A 471 -14.10 14.89 14.23
CA LEU A 471 -15.14 14.57 15.24
C LEU A 471 -16.10 15.76 15.47
N ARG A 472 -15.60 17.00 15.56
CA ARG A 472 -16.47 18.17 15.72
C ARG A 472 -17.43 18.36 14.55
N GLY A 473 -16.99 18.10 13.31
CA GLY A 473 -17.93 18.17 12.19
C GLY A 473 -18.85 16.95 12.08
N TRP A 474 -18.43 15.79 12.60
CA TRP A 474 -19.31 14.64 12.80
C TRP A 474 -20.50 14.97 13.72
N GLU A 475 -20.22 15.55 14.88
CA GLU A 475 -21.26 15.96 15.84
C GLU A 475 -22.20 17.03 15.28
N LYS A 476 -21.65 18.03 14.58
CA LYS A 476 -22.44 19.11 13.95
C LYS A 476 -23.44 18.60 12.91
N GLU A 477 -23.17 17.47 12.27
CA GLU A 477 -23.99 16.92 11.20
C GLU A 477 -24.98 15.85 11.71
N GLY A 478 -25.07 15.61 13.02
CA GLY A 478 -26.01 14.64 13.62
C GLY A 478 -25.76 13.19 13.16
N LYS A 479 -24.51 12.87 12.82
CA LYS A 479 -24.12 11.59 12.24
C LYS A 479 -24.08 10.50 13.31
N GLY A 480 -24.68 9.34 13.03
CA GLY A 480 -24.58 8.15 13.87
C GLY A 480 -23.52 7.20 13.31
N MET A 481 -22.85 6.43 14.18
CA MET A 481 -21.90 5.38 13.79
C MET A 481 -22.44 4.56 12.61
N PRO A 482 -21.61 4.20 11.61
CA PRO A 482 -22.00 3.18 10.65
C PRO A 482 -22.38 1.92 11.44
N LYS A 483 -23.58 1.38 11.19
CA LYS A 483 -23.91 0.04 11.70
C LYS A 483 -22.87 -0.94 11.13
N PRO A 484 -22.31 -1.86 11.93
CA PRO A 484 -21.24 -2.80 11.53
C PRO A 484 -21.52 -3.75 10.36
N ALA A 485 -22.60 -3.57 9.62
CA ALA A 485 -22.99 -4.40 8.50
C ALA A 485 -23.57 -3.51 7.41
N LEU A 486 -22.87 -3.46 6.28
CA LEU A 486 -23.55 -3.80 5.04
C LEU A 486 -23.29 -5.27 4.75
#